data_AF-A0A2L2YR13-F1
#
_entry.id   AF-A0A2L2YR13-F1
#
_cell.length_a   1.000
_cell.length_b   1.000
_cell.length_c   1.000
_cell.angle_alpha   90.00
_cell.angle_beta   90.00
_cell.angle_gamma   90.00
#
_symmetry.space_group_name_H-M   'P 1'
#
loop_
_entity.id
_entity.type
_entity.pdbx_description
1 polymer ?
#
loop_
_entity_poly.entity_id
_entity_poly.type
_entity_poly.pdbx_seq_one_letter_code
_entity_poly.pdbx_strand_id
1 'polypeptide(L)'
;PIIAGDWFGTAEVGLACAMGVFGNQLGIALGFIIPPFVIENNCTDDVNISYELSIITYPIAVINGVILLLTIFVFQGKPDKFPSIAQATKEVNADYLSSLKQLVTDRSFMFLFMAYGFIVGTYLAMSTLMNEMVLIHFPGEEVDAGWLGAIMVFAGMGGSILFGVFLDKTHRFKEVSVVIFGLSAICMLCYTFMIRMEHIWIQFLFFSILGVLMTGYIPVGFDFGAEITYPIPEAMSGSLLNASTMVFSIILTNVASSLIQSYGDFVSNLFLTICILVGLVFVVFMKCELKRTTASNEEKQT
;
A
#
# COMPACT_ATOMS: atom_id res chain seq x y z
N PRO A 1 -6.31 -13.56 2.54
CA PRO A 1 -7.75 -13.91 2.70
C PRO A 1 -8.12 -15.33 2.22
N ILE A 2 -7.73 -15.77 1.02
CA ILE A 2 -8.19 -17.06 0.45
C ILE A 2 -7.71 -18.25 1.29
N ILE A 3 -6.40 -18.33 1.57
CA ILE A 3 -5.82 -19.40 2.41
C ILE A 3 -6.42 -19.41 3.81
N ALA A 4 -6.55 -18.23 4.42
CA ALA A 4 -7.18 -18.11 5.74
C ALA A 4 -8.64 -18.60 5.72
N GLY A 5 -9.38 -18.25 4.66
CA GLY A 5 -10.75 -18.66 4.43
C GLY A 5 -10.94 -20.14 4.11
N ASP A 6 -9.89 -20.86 3.71
CA ASP A 6 -9.95 -22.31 3.47
C ASP A 6 -9.57 -23.11 4.72
N TRP A 7 -8.63 -22.60 5.53
CA TRP A 7 -8.02 -23.32 6.65
C TRP A 7 -8.65 -23.03 8.02
N PHE A 8 -9.24 -21.85 8.22
CA PHE A 8 -9.75 -21.43 9.52
C PHE A 8 -11.28 -21.32 9.53
N GLY A 9 -11.88 -21.53 10.71
CA GLY A 9 -13.31 -21.32 10.92
C GLY A 9 -13.68 -19.83 10.85
N THR A 10 -14.96 -19.51 10.61
CA THR A 10 -15.45 -18.13 10.42
C THR A 10 -15.06 -17.16 11.55
N ALA A 11 -14.90 -17.64 12.79
CA ALA A 11 -14.44 -16.83 13.92
C ALA A 11 -12.93 -16.53 13.91
N GLU A 12 -12.12 -17.36 13.28
CA GLU A 12 -10.65 -17.31 13.30
C GLU A 12 -10.04 -16.75 12.01
N VAL A 13 -10.78 -16.77 10.89
CA VAL A 13 -10.35 -16.24 9.58
C VAL A 13 -9.89 -14.78 9.67
N GLY A 14 -10.62 -13.97 10.43
CA GLY A 14 -10.28 -12.55 10.64
C GLY A 14 -8.92 -12.38 11.32
N LEU A 15 -8.69 -13.14 12.39
CA LEU A 15 -7.41 -13.12 13.12
C LEU A 15 -6.26 -13.61 12.24
N ALA A 16 -6.44 -14.72 11.52
CA ALA A 16 -5.43 -15.27 10.62
C ALA A 16 -5.07 -14.29 9.49
N CYS A 17 -6.06 -13.59 8.92
CA CYS A 17 -5.83 -12.57 7.92
C CYS A 17 -5.08 -11.36 8.49
N ALA A 18 -5.47 -10.89 9.69
CA ALA A 18 -4.81 -9.79 10.38
C ALA A 18 -3.34 -10.11 10.70
N MET A 19 -3.04 -11.31 11.18
CA MET A 19 -1.66 -11.76 11.44
C MET A 19 -0.81 -11.78 10.16
N GLY A 20 -1.38 -12.22 9.03
CA GLY A 20 -0.68 -12.21 7.74
C GLY A 20 -0.36 -10.79 7.26
N VAL A 21 -1.31 -9.87 7.38
CA VAL A 21 -1.08 -8.45 7.03
C VAL A 21 -0.05 -7.83 7.97
N PHE A 22 -0.15 -8.07 9.29
CA PHE A 22 0.82 -7.58 10.26
C PHE A 22 2.24 -8.08 9.96
N GLY A 23 2.38 -9.37 9.64
CA GLY A 23 3.66 -9.96 9.25
C GLY A 23 4.26 -9.31 7.99
N ASN A 24 3.43 -8.99 6.99
CA ASN A 24 3.88 -8.26 5.81
C ASN A 24 4.40 -6.86 6.15
N GLN A 25 3.64 -6.09 6.93
CA GLN A 25 4.03 -4.75 7.33
C GLN A 25 5.31 -4.74 8.18
N LEU A 26 5.44 -5.71 9.10
CA LEU A 26 6.65 -5.88 9.91
C LEU A 26 7.87 -6.19 9.02
N GLY A 27 7.70 -7.06 8.02
CA GLY A 27 8.76 -7.36 7.05
C GLY A 27 9.21 -6.11 6.27
N ILE A 28 8.27 -5.28 5.83
CA ILE A 28 8.58 -4.00 5.15
C ILE A 28 9.34 -3.06 6.09
N ALA A 29 8.89 -2.89 7.34
CA ALA A 29 9.55 -2.03 8.32
C ALA A 29 10.98 -2.52 8.65
N LEU A 30 11.18 -3.82 8.82
CA LEU A 30 12.52 -4.41 8.99
C LEU A 30 13.39 -4.21 7.74
N GLY A 31 12.80 -4.25 6.55
CA GLY A 31 13.48 -3.94 5.29
C GLY A 31 13.99 -2.50 5.19
N PHE A 32 13.35 -1.56 5.88
CA PHE A 32 13.85 -0.18 5.99
C PHE A 32 14.96 -0.04 7.04
N ILE A 33 14.88 -0.78 8.14
CA ILE A 33 15.80 -0.63 9.28
C ILE A 33 17.08 -1.42 9.07
N ILE A 34 17.00 -2.69 8.65
CA ILE A 34 18.16 -3.58 8.64
C ILE A 34 19.29 -3.09 7.72
N PRO A 35 19.04 -2.69 6.45
CA PRO A 35 20.14 -2.31 5.56
C PRO A 35 20.96 -1.11 6.07
N PRO A 36 20.35 0.01 6.48
CA PRO A 36 21.10 1.15 7.03
C PRO A 36 21.87 0.86 8.34
N PHE A 37 21.47 -0.16 9.11
CA PHE A 37 22.18 -0.57 10.33
C PHE A 37 23.41 -1.45 10.06
N VAL A 38 23.44 -2.13 8.91
CA VAL A 38 24.45 -3.16 8.59
C VAL A 38 25.48 -2.67 7.58
N ILE A 39 25.11 -1.72 6.71
CA ILE A 39 25.99 -1.14 5.68
C ILE A 39 26.66 0.11 6.25
N GLU A 40 28.00 0.14 6.27
CA GLU A 40 28.77 1.31 6.71
C GLU A 40 29.19 2.16 5.50
N ASN A 41 28.96 3.48 5.56
CA ASN A 41 29.32 4.43 4.48
C ASN A 41 30.80 4.85 4.49
N ASN A 42 31.73 3.91 4.69
CA ASN A 42 33.17 4.19 4.58
C ASN A 42 33.66 3.96 3.14
N CYS A 43 33.45 4.94 2.26
CA CYS A 43 33.84 4.92 0.85
C CYS A 43 35.36 4.95 0.58
N THR A 44 36.21 4.77 1.61
CA THR A 44 37.67 4.86 1.53
C THR A 44 38.36 3.51 1.28
N ASP A 45 37.68 2.39 1.49
CA ASP A 45 38.21 1.05 1.21
C ASP A 45 37.43 0.39 0.06
N ASP A 46 38.14 -0.07 -0.98
CA ASP A 46 37.61 -0.97 -2.03
C ASP A 46 37.11 -2.33 -1.48
N VAL A 47 37.24 -2.53 -0.17
CA VAL A 47 36.73 -3.65 0.62
C VAL A 47 35.46 -3.14 1.33
N ASN A 48 34.24 -3.62 1.07
CA ASN A 48 33.80 -4.69 0.20
C ASN A 48 32.26 -4.57 0.10
N ILE A 49 31.73 -3.65 -0.72
CA ILE A 49 30.27 -3.49 -0.94
C ILE A 49 29.60 -4.84 -1.23
N SER A 50 30.31 -5.73 -1.93
CA SER A 50 29.88 -7.11 -2.17
C SER A 50 29.76 -7.94 -0.88
N TYR A 51 30.66 -7.78 0.09
CA TYR A 51 30.60 -8.47 1.38
C TYR A 51 29.47 -7.95 2.27
N GLU A 52 29.30 -6.63 2.40
CA GLU A 52 28.23 -6.06 3.21
C GLU A 52 26.84 -6.41 2.65
N LEU A 53 26.69 -6.31 1.33
CA LEU A 53 25.48 -6.78 0.65
C LEU A 53 25.28 -8.29 0.84
N SER A 54 26.36 -9.08 0.87
CA SER A 54 26.28 -10.51 1.10
C SER A 54 25.88 -10.88 2.54
N ILE A 55 26.29 -10.08 3.54
CA ILE A 55 25.88 -10.25 4.94
C ILE A 55 24.38 -10.08 5.10
N ILE A 56 23.75 -9.20 4.32
CA ILE A 56 22.29 -9.04 4.34
C ILE A 56 21.62 -10.11 3.49
N THR A 57 22.15 -10.38 2.29
CA THR A 57 21.48 -11.21 1.28
C THR A 57 21.51 -12.70 1.63
N TYR A 58 22.65 -13.24 2.11
CA TYR A 58 22.76 -14.67 2.38
C TYR A 58 21.85 -15.16 3.51
N PRO A 59 21.75 -14.49 4.67
CA PRO A 59 20.79 -14.89 5.71
C PRO A 59 19.34 -14.82 5.22
N ILE A 60 18.97 -13.77 4.48
CA ILE A 60 17.64 -13.64 3.89
C ILE A 60 17.36 -14.80 2.92
N ALA A 61 18.33 -15.16 2.08
CA ALA A 61 18.20 -16.29 1.15
C ALA A 61 18.05 -17.63 1.89
N VAL A 62 18.83 -17.85 2.97
CA VAL A 62 18.73 -19.05 3.80
C VAL A 62 17.37 -19.14 4.48
N ILE A 63 16.91 -18.06 5.11
CA ILE A 63 15.60 -18.01 5.79
C ILE A 63 14.48 -18.29 4.78
N ASN A 64 14.47 -17.61 3.62
CA ASN A 64 13.48 -17.84 2.57
C ASN A 64 13.55 -19.26 2.00
N GLY A 65 14.75 -19.83 1.84
CA GLY A 65 14.95 -21.21 1.42
C GLY A 65 14.35 -22.21 2.41
N VAL A 66 14.58 -22.01 3.71
CA VAL A 66 13.98 -22.84 4.77
C VAL A 66 12.46 -22.72 4.75
N ILE A 67 11.91 -21.51 4.65
CA ILE A 67 10.46 -21.29 4.55
C ILE A 67 9.87 -21.98 3.32
N LEU A 68 10.55 -21.92 2.17
CA LEU A 68 10.13 -22.60 0.94
C LEU A 68 10.12 -24.11 1.13
N LEU A 69 11.17 -24.69 1.72
CA LEU A 69 11.23 -26.12 2.00
C LEU A 69 10.12 -26.54 2.97
N LEU A 70 9.89 -25.78 4.04
CA LEU A 70 8.76 -26.03 4.94
C LEU A 70 7.42 -25.94 4.20
N THR A 71 7.26 -24.98 3.31
CA THR A 71 6.04 -24.82 2.49
C THR A 71 5.80 -26.03 1.58
N ILE A 72 6.86 -26.57 0.96
CA ILE A 72 6.74 -27.73 0.05
C ILE A 72 6.53 -29.04 0.81
N PHE A 73 7.23 -29.24 1.93
CA PHE A 73 7.28 -30.54 2.62
C PHE A 73 6.33 -30.66 3.82
N VAL A 74 5.95 -29.55 4.45
CA VAL A 74 5.14 -29.54 5.69
C VAL A 74 3.73 -29.02 5.44
N PHE A 75 3.56 -27.98 4.62
CA PHE A 75 2.25 -27.38 4.39
C PHE A 75 1.48 -28.09 3.26
N GLN A 76 0.29 -28.59 3.59
CA GLN A 76 -0.63 -29.14 2.60
C GLN A 76 -1.31 -28.00 1.81
N GLY A 77 -1.64 -28.23 0.54
CA GLY A 77 -2.28 -27.22 -0.31
C GLY A 77 -3.72 -26.86 0.11
N LYS A 78 -4.45 -27.80 0.70
CA LYS A 78 -5.81 -27.63 1.25
C LYS A 78 -5.96 -28.53 2.49
N PRO A 79 -6.80 -28.14 3.47
CA PRO A 79 -7.04 -28.99 4.62
C PRO A 79 -7.82 -30.26 4.20
N ASP A 80 -7.47 -31.41 4.78
CA ASP A 80 -8.15 -32.69 4.52
C ASP A 80 -9.64 -32.68 4.92
N LYS A 81 -10.05 -31.75 5.79
CA LYS A 81 -11.44 -31.49 6.18
C LYS A 81 -11.73 -30.00 6.15
N PHE A 82 -12.66 -29.58 5.31
CA PHE A 82 -13.10 -28.19 5.28
C PHE A 82 -13.81 -27.81 6.59
N PRO A 83 -13.49 -26.64 7.18
CA PRO A 83 -14.11 -26.22 8.43
C PRO A 83 -15.61 -25.87 8.28
N SER A 84 -16.12 -25.64 7.07
CA SER A 84 -17.57 -25.43 6.84
C SER A 84 -18.07 -25.90 5.47
N ILE A 85 -19.35 -26.28 5.39
CA ILE A 85 -20.04 -26.70 4.15
C ILE A 85 -20.12 -25.54 3.14
N ALA A 86 -20.32 -24.30 3.61
CA ALA A 86 -20.39 -23.10 2.78
C ALA A 86 -19.09 -22.80 2.00
N GLN A 87 -17.92 -23.19 2.55
CA GLN A 87 -16.64 -23.10 1.84
C GLN A 87 -16.51 -24.16 0.74
N ALA A 88 -17.11 -25.35 0.93
CA ALA A 88 -17.08 -26.43 -0.06
C ALA A 88 -18.02 -26.19 -1.26
N THR A 89 -19.01 -25.32 -1.12
CA THR A 89 -20.04 -25.03 -2.17
C THR A 89 -19.81 -23.72 -2.92
N LYS A 90 -18.66 -23.05 -2.74
CA LYS A 90 -18.38 -21.75 -3.38
C LYS A 90 -18.23 -21.94 -4.90
N GLU A 91 -19.32 -21.79 -5.63
CA GLU A 91 -19.31 -21.88 -7.09
C GLU A 91 -18.53 -20.71 -7.70
N VAL A 92 -17.41 -21.02 -8.36
CA VAL A 92 -16.61 -20.10 -9.17
C VAL A 92 -17.23 -20.02 -10.57
N ASN A 93 -18.48 -19.57 -10.69
CA ASN A 93 -19.22 -19.56 -11.96
C ASN A 93 -19.77 -18.17 -12.32
N ALA A 94 -19.05 -17.10 -11.96
CA ALA A 94 -19.21 -15.84 -12.67
C ALA A 94 -18.29 -15.88 -13.91
N ASP A 95 -18.84 -15.64 -15.09
CA ASP A 95 -18.07 -15.52 -16.33
C ASP A 95 -16.99 -14.43 -16.16
N TYR A 96 -15.76 -14.87 -15.89
CA TYR A 96 -14.65 -14.03 -15.43
C TYR A 96 -14.33 -12.93 -16.44
N LEU A 97 -14.32 -13.28 -17.73
CA LEU A 97 -14.05 -12.35 -18.82
C LEU A 97 -15.14 -11.29 -18.94
N SER A 98 -16.41 -11.68 -18.78
CA SER A 98 -17.55 -10.77 -18.79
C SER A 98 -17.48 -9.78 -17.63
N SER A 99 -17.22 -10.29 -16.42
CA SER A 99 -17.07 -9.48 -15.20
C SER A 99 -15.86 -8.52 -15.29
N LEU A 100 -14.74 -8.99 -15.83
CA LEU A 100 -13.55 -8.15 -16.05
C LEU A 100 -13.85 -7.04 -17.07
N LYS A 101 -14.51 -7.38 -18.18
CA LYS A 101 -14.95 -6.41 -19.20
C LYS A 101 -15.88 -5.36 -18.59
N GLN A 102 -16.77 -5.77 -17.69
CA GLN A 102 -17.67 -4.85 -16.99
C GLN A 102 -16.88 -3.89 -16.09
N LEU A 103 -15.85 -4.34 -15.35
CA LEU A 103 -14.99 -3.47 -14.53
C LEU A 103 -14.29 -2.41 -15.37
N VAL A 104 -13.58 -2.83 -16.42
CA VAL A 104 -12.76 -1.91 -17.22
C VAL A 104 -13.60 -0.95 -18.07
N THR A 105 -14.89 -1.24 -18.26
CA THR A 105 -15.84 -0.38 -18.96
C THR A 105 -16.61 0.54 -18.00
N ASP A 106 -16.69 0.19 -16.71
CA ASP A 106 -17.34 1.02 -15.70
C ASP A 106 -16.53 2.29 -15.46
N ARG A 107 -17.10 3.44 -15.82
CA ARG A 107 -16.42 4.73 -15.72
C ARG A 107 -16.07 5.04 -14.28
N SER A 108 -16.97 4.85 -13.32
CA SER A 108 -16.70 5.17 -11.92
C SER A 108 -15.53 4.33 -11.39
N PHE A 109 -15.50 3.04 -11.71
CA PHE A 109 -14.38 2.18 -11.37
C PHE A 109 -13.07 2.63 -12.05
N MET A 110 -13.08 3.03 -13.32
CA MET A 110 -11.87 3.51 -13.99
C MET A 110 -11.34 4.83 -13.40
N PHE A 111 -12.20 5.74 -12.96
CA PHE A 111 -11.78 6.93 -12.23
C PHE A 111 -11.14 6.56 -10.88
N LEU A 112 -11.73 5.62 -10.14
CA LEU A 112 -11.15 5.10 -8.90
C LEU A 112 -9.81 4.39 -9.16
N PHE A 113 -9.73 3.58 -10.22
CA PHE A 113 -8.53 2.86 -10.63
C PHE A 113 -7.35 3.81 -10.86
N MET A 114 -7.60 4.93 -11.56
CA MET A 114 -6.59 5.96 -11.80
C MET A 114 -6.22 6.68 -10.51
N ALA A 115 -7.20 7.14 -9.74
CA ALA A 115 -6.97 7.84 -8.46
C ALA A 115 -6.14 6.97 -7.50
N TYR A 116 -6.54 5.71 -7.32
CA TYR A 116 -5.89 4.73 -6.46
C TYR A 116 -4.43 4.48 -6.91
N GLY A 117 -4.22 4.33 -8.22
CA GLY A 117 -2.87 4.21 -8.79
C GLY A 117 -2.00 5.42 -8.47
N PHE A 118 -2.51 6.65 -8.60
CA PHE A 118 -1.75 7.85 -8.27
C PHE A 118 -1.38 7.95 -6.79
N ILE A 119 -2.31 7.77 -5.85
CA ILE A 119 -2.00 7.92 -4.43
C ILE A 119 -1.13 6.78 -3.91
N VAL A 120 -1.48 5.52 -4.19
CA VAL A 120 -0.72 4.37 -3.66
C VAL A 120 0.60 4.21 -4.42
N GLY A 121 0.62 4.50 -5.73
CA GLY A 121 1.85 4.56 -6.50
C GLY A 121 2.80 5.67 -6.01
N THR A 122 2.28 6.85 -5.64
CA THR A 122 3.09 7.91 -5.03
C THR A 122 3.62 7.48 -3.66
N TYR A 123 2.81 6.81 -2.85
CA TYR A 123 3.24 6.24 -1.57
C TYR A 123 4.42 5.27 -1.77
N LEU A 124 4.31 4.32 -2.69
CA LEU A 124 5.38 3.35 -2.96
C LEU A 124 6.64 4.00 -3.54
N ALA A 125 6.47 5.00 -4.42
CA ALA A 125 7.59 5.77 -4.95
C ALA A 125 8.31 6.55 -3.84
N MET A 126 7.54 7.18 -2.96
CA MET A 126 8.06 7.89 -1.80
C MET A 126 8.80 6.96 -0.85
N SER A 127 8.20 5.81 -0.50
CA SER A 127 8.84 4.77 0.31
C SER A 127 10.16 4.29 -0.30
N THR A 128 10.26 4.21 -1.62
CA THR A 128 11.49 3.75 -2.30
C THR A 128 12.58 4.83 -2.33
N LEU A 129 12.20 6.07 -2.62
CA LEU A 129 13.14 7.18 -2.83
C LEU A 129 13.42 8.00 -1.56
N MET A 130 12.71 7.72 -0.48
CA MET A 130 12.85 8.42 0.80
C MET A 130 14.31 8.47 1.27
N ASN A 131 15.00 7.33 1.31
CA ASN A 131 16.39 7.28 1.78
C ASN A 131 17.26 8.23 0.97
N GLU A 132 17.16 8.17 -0.37
CA GLU A 132 17.88 9.06 -1.28
C GLU A 132 17.55 10.54 -1.01
N MET A 133 16.27 10.89 -0.88
CA MET A 133 15.83 12.27 -0.64
C MET A 133 16.30 12.83 0.71
N VAL A 134 16.22 12.03 1.77
CA VAL A 134 16.61 12.43 3.12
C VAL A 134 18.13 12.58 3.21
N LEU A 135 18.89 11.63 2.66
CA LEU A 135 20.36 11.64 2.75
C LEU A 135 21.01 12.78 1.96
N ILE A 136 20.32 13.37 0.97
CA ILE A 136 20.77 14.61 0.31
C ILE A 136 20.91 15.76 1.32
N HIS A 137 20.03 15.83 2.33
CA HIS A 137 19.98 16.91 3.32
C HIS A 137 20.61 16.52 4.67
N PHE A 138 20.64 15.22 4.98
CA PHE A 138 21.12 14.68 6.24
C PHE A 138 22.22 13.62 6.01
N PRO A 139 23.40 14.04 5.52
CA PRO A 139 24.47 13.09 5.21
C PRO A 139 24.95 12.40 6.50
N GLY A 140 24.95 11.06 6.50
CA GLY A 140 25.34 10.23 7.65
C GLY A 140 24.18 9.78 8.54
N GLU A 141 22.96 10.27 8.32
CA GLU A 141 21.76 9.88 9.09
C GLU A 141 21.00 8.70 8.43
N GLU A 142 21.75 7.69 7.96
CA GLU A 142 21.24 6.47 7.32
C GLU A 142 20.26 5.71 8.23
N VAL A 143 20.62 5.57 9.50
CA VAL A 143 19.82 4.86 10.51
C VAL A 143 18.48 5.56 10.74
N ASP A 144 18.50 6.89 10.88
CA ASP A 144 17.29 7.68 11.08
C ASP A 144 16.42 7.70 9.81
N ALA A 145 17.03 7.71 8.62
CA ALA A 145 16.30 7.54 7.35
C ALA A 145 15.57 6.17 7.30
N GLY A 146 16.23 5.09 7.73
CA GLY A 146 15.59 3.78 7.89
C GLY A 146 14.40 3.82 8.85
N TRP A 147 14.53 4.51 9.99
CA TRP A 147 13.44 4.68 10.95
C TRP A 147 12.29 5.54 10.41
N LEU A 148 12.55 6.54 9.56
CA LEU A 148 11.50 7.30 8.86
C LEU A 148 10.62 6.37 8.00
N GLY A 149 11.23 5.40 7.32
CA GLY A 149 10.48 4.42 6.52
C GLY A 149 9.64 3.51 7.40
N ALA A 150 10.21 3.02 8.50
CA ALA A 150 9.48 2.18 9.44
C ALA A 150 8.31 2.91 10.10
N ILE A 151 8.48 4.17 10.52
CA ILE A 151 7.41 4.94 11.15
C ILE A 151 6.27 5.23 10.17
N MET A 152 6.59 5.47 8.90
CA MET A 152 5.61 5.66 7.83
C MET A 152 4.74 4.39 7.67
N VAL A 153 5.35 3.20 7.70
CA VAL A 153 4.65 1.91 7.63
C VAL A 153 3.74 1.70 8.83
N PHE A 154 4.25 1.87 10.06
CA PHE A 154 3.46 1.67 11.28
C PHE A 154 2.34 2.71 11.45
N ALA A 155 2.62 3.97 11.15
CA ALA A 155 1.61 5.02 11.15
C ALA A 155 0.51 4.72 10.13
N GLY A 156 0.89 4.21 8.95
CA GLY A 156 -0.03 3.74 7.92
C GLY A 156 -0.94 2.59 8.35
N MET A 157 -0.45 1.66 9.17
CA MET A 157 -1.29 0.61 9.77
C MET A 157 -2.34 1.21 10.70
N GLY A 158 -1.95 2.17 11.55
CA GLY A 158 -2.88 2.90 12.41
C GLY A 158 -3.94 3.65 11.62
N GLY A 159 -3.53 4.34 10.54
CA GLY A 159 -4.42 5.04 9.62
C GLY A 159 -5.42 4.11 8.93
N SER A 160 -4.96 2.93 8.50
CA SER A 160 -5.80 1.90 7.87
C SER A 160 -6.95 1.44 8.77
N ILE A 161 -6.65 1.21 10.06
CA ILE A 161 -7.67 0.85 11.06
C ILE A 161 -8.61 2.03 11.32
N LEU A 162 -8.07 3.22 11.49
CA LEU A 162 -8.84 4.43 11.80
C LEU A 162 -9.85 4.76 10.69
N PHE A 163 -9.40 4.77 9.43
CA PHE A 163 -10.28 5.06 8.30
C PHE A 163 -11.24 3.92 7.99
N GLY A 164 -10.83 2.66 8.16
CA GLY A 164 -11.73 1.51 8.04
C GLY A 164 -12.92 1.62 9.00
N VAL A 165 -12.64 1.77 10.31
CA VAL A 165 -13.69 1.92 11.34
C VAL A 165 -14.57 3.16 11.10
N PHE A 166 -13.98 4.25 10.61
CA PHE A 166 -14.73 5.47 10.29
C PHE A 166 -15.68 5.28 9.11
N LEU A 167 -15.24 4.58 8.05
CA LEU A 167 -16.06 4.33 6.87
C LEU A 167 -17.11 3.27 7.11
N ASP A 168 -16.84 2.25 7.93
CA ASP A 168 -17.85 1.27 8.36
C ASP A 168 -19.06 1.95 9.02
N LYS A 169 -18.86 3.08 9.69
CA LYS A 169 -19.94 3.84 10.34
C LYS A 169 -20.59 4.88 9.42
N THR A 170 -19.82 5.50 8.54
CA THR A 170 -20.28 6.67 7.78
C THR A 170 -20.69 6.36 6.35
N HIS A 171 -20.15 5.30 5.73
CA HIS A 171 -20.28 4.95 4.31
C HIS A 171 -19.97 6.11 3.34
N ARG A 172 -19.22 7.13 3.80
CA ARG A 172 -18.90 8.35 3.04
C ARG A 172 -17.59 8.22 2.25
N PHE A 173 -17.50 7.16 1.43
CA PHE A 173 -16.27 6.81 0.73
C PHE A 173 -15.68 7.96 -0.10
N LYS A 174 -16.48 8.59 -0.97
CA LYS A 174 -16.02 9.70 -1.82
C LYS A 174 -15.51 10.90 -1.01
N GLU A 175 -16.24 11.31 0.03
CA GLU A 175 -15.87 12.48 0.84
C GLU A 175 -14.56 12.24 1.56
N VAL A 176 -14.40 11.05 2.16
CA VAL A 176 -13.17 10.63 2.84
C VAL A 176 -12.01 10.56 1.86
N SER A 177 -12.20 9.99 0.65
CA SER A 177 -11.18 9.99 -0.39
C SER A 177 -10.73 11.42 -0.75
N VAL A 178 -11.67 12.35 -0.98
CA VAL A 178 -11.32 13.75 -1.31
C VAL A 178 -10.50 14.40 -0.19
N VAL A 179 -10.89 14.19 1.08
CA VAL A 179 -10.17 14.73 2.23
C VAL A 179 -8.76 14.13 2.34
N ILE A 180 -8.63 12.79 2.21
CA ILE A 180 -7.33 12.12 2.30
C ILE A 180 -6.39 12.61 1.19
N PHE A 181 -6.86 12.71 -0.06
CA PHE A 181 -6.04 13.20 -1.16
C PHE A 181 -5.64 14.66 -0.98
N GLY A 182 -6.58 15.52 -0.57
CA GLY A 182 -6.31 16.94 -0.30
C GLY A 182 -5.28 17.13 0.81
N LEU A 183 -5.47 16.44 1.95
CA LEU A 183 -4.52 16.48 3.06
C LEU A 183 -3.16 15.88 2.69
N SER A 184 -3.12 14.79 1.90
CA SER A 184 -1.87 14.19 1.44
C SER A 184 -1.09 15.15 0.53
N ALA A 185 -1.77 15.83 -0.40
CA ALA A 185 -1.14 16.81 -1.27
C ALA A 185 -0.59 18.02 -0.49
N ILE A 186 -1.35 18.55 0.48
CA ILE A 186 -0.89 19.63 1.35
C ILE A 186 0.32 19.17 2.18
N CYS A 187 0.24 17.97 2.77
CA CYS A 187 1.31 17.42 3.59
C CYS A 187 2.58 17.19 2.78
N MET A 188 2.46 16.63 1.56
CA MET A 188 3.58 16.43 0.64
C MET A 188 4.21 17.75 0.19
N LEU A 189 3.38 18.76 -0.09
CA LEU A 189 3.86 20.09 -0.43
C LEU A 189 4.61 20.72 0.75
N CYS A 190 4.06 20.64 1.97
CA CYS A 190 4.73 21.13 3.18
C CYS A 190 6.06 20.40 3.42
N TYR A 191 6.09 19.08 3.28
CA TYR A 191 7.30 18.27 3.37
C TYR A 191 8.38 18.76 2.39
N THR A 192 7.99 19.06 1.14
CA THR A 192 8.89 19.59 0.10
C THR A 192 9.66 20.84 0.55
N PHE A 193 9.05 21.70 1.36
CA PHE A 193 9.73 22.88 1.92
C PHE A 193 10.46 22.57 3.23
N MET A 194 9.91 21.67 4.06
CA MET A 194 10.44 21.36 5.39
C MET A 194 11.66 20.46 5.36
N ILE A 195 11.87 19.67 4.31
CA ILE A 195 13.09 18.85 4.15
C ILE A 195 14.36 19.71 4.12
N ARG A 196 14.25 20.95 3.64
CA ARG A 196 15.35 21.94 3.61
C ARG A 196 15.67 22.56 4.96
N MET A 197 14.83 22.36 5.98
CA MET A 197 15.02 22.98 7.29
C MET A 197 15.99 22.21 8.20
N GLU A 198 16.74 21.23 7.68
CA GLU A 198 17.80 20.44 8.35
C GLU A 198 17.44 19.98 9.79
N HIS A 199 16.15 19.75 10.04
CA HIS A 199 15.62 19.22 11.30
C HIS A 199 14.95 17.87 11.06
N ILE A 200 15.63 16.79 11.43
CA ILE A 200 15.20 15.41 11.15
C ILE A 200 13.89 15.03 11.85
N TRP A 201 13.67 15.52 13.07
CA TRP A 201 12.45 15.29 13.85
C TRP A 201 11.17 15.80 13.15
N ILE A 202 11.29 16.87 12.36
CA ILE A 202 10.17 17.38 11.58
C ILE A 202 9.82 16.39 10.46
N GLN A 203 10.82 15.70 9.89
CA GLN A 203 10.59 14.66 8.88
C GLN A 203 9.80 13.50 9.47
N PHE A 204 10.13 13.05 10.69
CA PHE A 204 9.35 11.99 11.37
C PHE A 204 7.86 12.32 11.47
N LEU A 205 7.52 13.58 11.73
CA LEU A 205 6.13 14.04 11.76
C LEU A 205 5.47 13.94 10.37
N PHE A 206 6.12 14.47 9.32
CA PHE A 206 5.56 14.44 7.96
C PHE A 206 5.42 13.02 7.41
N PHE A 207 6.43 12.16 7.59
CA PHE A 207 6.36 10.76 7.18
C PHE A 207 5.29 9.97 7.94
N SER A 208 5.08 10.27 9.23
CA SER A 208 3.98 9.67 10.00
C SER A 208 2.61 10.09 9.45
N ILE A 209 2.42 11.38 9.15
CA ILE A 209 1.15 11.90 8.60
C ILE A 209 0.90 11.34 7.19
N LEU A 210 1.91 11.37 6.31
CA LEU A 210 1.82 10.80 4.97
C LEU A 210 1.54 9.29 5.02
N GLY A 211 2.18 8.56 5.94
CA GLY A 211 1.89 7.15 6.18
C GLY A 211 0.42 6.93 6.55
N VAL A 212 -0.08 7.63 7.58
CA VAL A 212 -1.50 7.55 8.00
C VAL A 212 -2.42 7.81 6.83
N LEU A 213 -2.20 8.89 6.07
CA LEU A 213 -3.09 9.31 4.98
C LEU A 213 -3.04 8.36 3.77
N MET A 214 -1.84 8.11 3.24
CA MET A 214 -1.68 7.41 1.96
C MET A 214 -1.77 5.90 2.10
N THR A 215 -1.11 5.31 3.12
CA THR A 215 -1.28 3.88 3.41
C THR A 215 -2.67 3.61 3.96
N GLY A 216 -3.19 4.49 4.81
CA GLY A 216 -4.55 4.38 5.32
C GLY A 216 -5.61 4.41 4.21
N TYR A 217 -5.30 4.99 3.04
CA TYR A 217 -6.18 4.96 1.88
C TYR A 217 -6.28 3.60 1.19
N ILE A 218 -5.30 2.71 1.38
CA ILE A 218 -5.27 1.38 0.75
C ILE A 218 -6.57 0.60 1.03
N PRO A 219 -6.96 0.34 2.30
CA PRO A 219 -8.23 -0.34 2.59
C PRO A 219 -9.44 0.46 2.14
N VAL A 220 -9.42 1.80 2.30
CA VAL A 220 -10.52 2.68 1.84
C VAL A 220 -10.79 2.52 0.35
N GLY A 221 -9.74 2.47 -0.46
CA GLY A 221 -9.86 2.28 -1.90
C GLY A 221 -10.37 0.90 -2.29
N PHE A 222 -9.98 -0.16 -1.55
CA PHE A 222 -10.53 -1.49 -1.76
C PHE A 222 -12.02 -1.57 -1.43
N ASP A 223 -12.43 -1.06 -0.27
CA ASP A 223 -13.83 -1.05 0.14
C ASP A 223 -14.67 -0.20 -0.82
N PHE A 224 -14.15 0.97 -1.22
CA PHE A 224 -14.82 1.81 -2.19
C PHE A 224 -14.95 1.12 -3.55
N GLY A 225 -13.91 0.40 -3.99
CA GLY A 225 -13.94 -0.41 -5.20
C GLY A 225 -15.04 -1.47 -5.14
N ALA A 226 -15.07 -2.26 -4.07
CA ALA A 226 -16.09 -3.27 -3.83
C ALA A 226 -17.52 -2.68 -3.83
N GLU A 227 -17.68 -1.50 -3.24
CA GLU A 227 -18.95 -0.80 -3.09
C GLU A 227 -19.55 -0.33 -4.44
N ILE A 228 -18.72 0.19 -5.35
CA ILE A 228 -19.16 0.70 -6.67
C ILE A 228 -19.21 -0.37 -7.75
N THR A 229 -18.52 -1.51 -7.58
CA THR A 229 -18.51 -2.61 -8.55
C THR A 229 -19.49 -3.73 -8.22
N TYR A 230 -20.29 -3.62 -7.16
CA TYR A 230 -21.30 -4.63 -6.82
C TYR A 230 -22.24 -4.91 -8.02
N PRO A 231 -22.58 -6.19 -8.32
CA PRO A 231 -22.32 -7.43 -7.55
C PRO A 231 -21.05 -8.20 -7.94
N ILE A 232 -20.07 -7.54 -8.57
CA ILE A 232 -18.86 -8.21 -9.06
C ILE A 232 -17.96 -8.63 -7.88
N PRO A 233 -17.32 -9.82 -7.90
CA PRO A 233 -16.52 -10.29 -6.77
C PRO A 233 -15.42 -9.29 -6.35
N GLU A 234 -15.34 -9.01 -5.05
CA GLU A 234 -14.36 -8.06 -4.47
C GLU A 234 -12.90 -8.41 -4.81
N ALA A 235 -12.62 -9.71 -4.96
CA ALA A 235 -11.30 -10.19 -5.37
C ALA A 235 -10.87 -9.70 -6.76
N MET A 236 -11.82 -9.45 -7.67
CA MET A 236 -11.55 -8.94 -9.01
C MET A 236 -11.28 -7.45 -9.03
N SER A 237 -12.10 -6.65 -8.35
CA SER A 237 -11.86 -5.21 -8.23
C SER A 237 -10.58 -4.93 -7.46
N GLY A 238 -10.33 -5.66 -6.37
CA GLY A 238 -9.11 -5.53 -5.59
C GLY A 238 -7.84 -5.97 -6.34
N SER A 239 -7.89 -7.02 -7.17
CA SER A 239 -6.72 -7.41 -7.97
C SER A 239 -6.37 -6.35 -9.03
N LEU A 240 -7.39 -5.75 -9.65
CA LEU A 240 -7.19 -4.70 -10.66
C LEU A 240 -6.69 -3.40 -10.02
N LEU A 241 -7.18 -3.02 -8.83
CA LEU A 241 -6.63 -1.89 -8.07
C LEU A 241 -5.16 -2.09 -7.64
N ASN A 242 -4.78 -3.31 -7.24
CA ASN A 242 -3.38 -3.66 -6.99
C ASN A 242 -2.53 -3.58 -8.27
N ALA A 243 -3.05 -4.08 -9.39
CA ALA A 243 -2.36 -3.97 -10.68
C ALA A 243 -2.11 -2.50 -11.06
N SER A 244 -3.12 -1.62 -10.87
CA SER A 244 -2.95 -0.17 -11.04
C SER A 244 -1.78 0.34 -10.20
N THR A 245 -1.79 0.02 -8.91
CA THR A 245 -0.76 0.46 -7.96
C THR A 245 0.64 0.10 -8.42
N MET A 246 0.85 -1.13 -8.89
CA MET A 246 2.17 -1.57 -9.36
C MET A 246 2.61 -0.83 -10.63
N VAL A 247 1.70 -0.65 -11.60
CA VAL A 247 2.01 0.10 -12.83
C VAL A 247 2.38 1.55 -12.52
N PHE A 248 1.57 2.23 -11.71
CA PHE A 248 1.84 3.61 -11.32
C PHE A 248 3.09 3.73 -10.45
N SER A 249 3.30 2.82 -9.49
CA SER A 249 4.52 2.79 -8.67
C SER A 249 5.77 2.72 -9.53
N ILE A 250 5.82 1.82 -10.50
CA ILE A 250 6.97 1.70 -11.41
C ILE A 250 7.19 3.02 -12.18
N ILE A 251 6.14 3.56 -12.79
CA ILE A 251 6.25 4.79 -13.60
C ILE A 251 6.69 5.97 -12.73
N LEU A 252 6.00 6.20 -11.61
CA LEU A 252 6.23 7.34 -10.73
C LEU A 252 7.61 7.25 -10.07
N THR A 253 8.04 6.07 -9.61
CA THR A 253 9.37 5.86 -9.02
C THR A 253 10.47 6.17 -10.03
N ASN A 254 10.36 5.67 -11.27
CA ASN A 254 11.40 5.92 -12.29
C ASN A 254 11.49 7.40 -12.68
N VAL A 255 10.34 8.07 -12.84
CA VAL A 255 10.31 9.51 -13.16
C VAL A 255 10.85 10.31 -11.97
N ALA A 256 10.38 10.03 -10.75
CA ALA A 256 10.81 10.72 -9.55
C ALA A 256 12.32 10.54 -9.28
N SER A 257 12.86 9.33 -9.45
CA SER A 257 14.31 9.07 -9.33
C SER A 257 15.11 9.85 -10.37
N SER A 258 14.67 9.84 -11.63
CA SER A 258 15.32 10.62 -12.70
C SER A 258 15.31 12.13 -12.42
N LEU A 259 14.22 12.64 -11.82
CA LEU A 259 14.10 14.04 -11.41
C LEU A 259 15.02 14.37 -10.23
N ILE A 260 15.18 13.47 -9.24
CA ILE A 260 16.13 13.65 -8.14
C ILE A 260 17.54 13.82 -8.70
N GLN A 261 17.96 12.91 -9.59
CA GLN A 261 19.32 12.94 -10.16
C GLN A 261 19.59 14.19 -11.02
N SER A 262 18.57 14.69 -11.74
CA SER A 262 18.76 15.79 -12.69
C SER A 262 18.53 17.18 -12.07
N TYR A 263 17.59 17.30 -11.14
CA TYR A 263 17.07 18.58 -10.63
C TYR A 263 16.95 18.64 -9.10
N GLY A 264 17.29 17.57 -8.39
CA GLY A 264 17.17 17.46 -6.94
C GLY A 264 15.81 16.99 -6.45
N ASP A 265 15.74 16.72 -5.16
CA ASP A 265 14.56 16.26 -4.43
C ASP A 265 13.36 17.22 -4.55
N PHE A 266 13.60 18.54 -4.60
CA PHE A 266 12.52 19.53 -4.62
C PHE A 266 11.61 19.38 -5.85
N VAL A 267 12.20 19.21 -7.03
CA VAL A 267 11.43 19.03 -8.28
C VAL A 267 10.73 17.67 -8.27
N SER A 268 11.39 16.65 -7.74
CA SER A 268 10.80 15.31 -7.59
C SER A 268 9.59 15.32 -6.64
N ASN A 269 9.71 15.96 -5.48
CA ASN A 269 8.63 16.10 -4.51
C ASN A 269 7.46 16.93 -5.04
N LEU A 270 7.73 17.97 -5.83
CA LEU A 270 6.68 18.72 -6.52
C LEU A 270 5.96 17.85 -7.56
N PHE A 271 6.70 17.02 -8.32
CA PHE A 271 6.11 16.05 -9.23
C PHE A 271 5.18 15.07 -8.51
N LEU A 272 5.63 14.47 -7.41
CA LEU A 272 4.81 13.57 -6.58
C LEU A 272 3.57 14.28 -6.02
N THR A 273 3.70 15.55 -5.60
CA THR A 273 2.57 16.39 -5.18
C THR A 273 1.55 16.58 -6.32
N ILE A 274 2.02 16.88 -7.53
CA ILE A 274 1.17 17.02 -8.72
C ILE A 274 0.46 15.69 -9.02
N CYS A 275 1.13 14.55 -8.90
CA CYS A 275 0.52 13.23 -9.08
C CYS A 275 -0.64 12.99 -8.10
N ILE A 276 -0.48 13.35 -6.82
CA ILE A 276 -1.57 13.28 -5.83
C ILE A 276 -2.71 14.22 -6.24
N LEU A 277 -2.43 15.45 -6.66
CA LEU A 277 -3.46 16.41 -7.11
C LEU A 277 -4.20 15.92 -8.36
N VAL A 278 -3.51 15.28 -9.30
CA VAL A 278 -4.15 14.64 -10.47
C VAL A 278 -5.07 13.51 -9.99
N GLY A 279 -4.62 12.68 -9.06
CA GLY A 279 -5.47 11.67 -8.43
C GLY A 279 -6.70 12.27 -7.73
N LEU A 280 -6.56 13.41 -7.04
CA LEU A 280 -7.66 14.14 -6.41
C LEU A 280 -8.69 14.58 -7.45
N VAL A 281 -8.24 15.09 -8.60
CA VAL A 281 -9.13 15.46 -9.72
C VAL A 281 -9.95 14.24 -10.16
N PHE A 282 -9.34 13.07 -10.33
CA PHE A 282 -10.08 11.85 -10.66
C PHE A 282 -11.15 11.51 -9.59
N VAL A 283 -10.81 11.58 -8.30
CA VAL A 283 -11.79 11.32 -7.22
C VAL A 283 -12.95 12.33 -7.25
N VAL A 284 -12.67 13.61 -7.45
CA VAL A 284 -13.69 14.67 -7.45
C VAL A 284 -14.67 14.49 -8.61
N PHE A 285 -14.17 14.20 -9.81
CA PHE A 285 -15.00 14.02 -11.01
C PHE A 285 -15.68 12.64 -11.09
N MET A 286 -15.27 11.69 -10.27
CA MET A 286 -15.90 10.38 -10.19
C MET A 286 -17.37 10.49 -9.74
N LYS A 287 -18.28 9.80 -10.46
CA LYS A 287 -19.66 9.61 -9.98
C LYS A 287 -19.68 8.57 -8.87
N CYS A 288 -20.21 8.94 -7.71
CA CYS A 288 -20.33 8.03 -6.57
C CYS A 288 -21.75 7.49 -6.51
N GLU A 289 -21.91 6.21 -6.86
CA GLU A 289 -23.14 5.45 -6.67
C GLU A 289 -22.80 4.23 -5.81
N LEU A 290 -23.26 4.22 -4.57
CA LEU A 290 -22.98 3.17 -3.59
C LEU A 290 -23.91 1.97 -3.86
N LYS A 291 -23.55 1.15 -4.84
CA LYS A 291 -24.42 0.07 -5.35
C LYS A 291 -24.72 -0.98 -4.28
N ARG A 292 -23.72 -1.38 -3.49
CA ARG A 292 -23.89 -2.40 -2.42
C ARG A 292 -24.76 -1.89 -1.26
N THR A 293 -24.51 -0.69 -0.76
CA THR A 293 -25.30 -0.06 0.32
C THR A 293 -26.74 0.15 -0.12
N THR A 294 -26.96 0.54 -1.38
CA THR A 294 -28.31 0.66 -1.95
C THR A 294 -29.03 -0.69 -1.96
N ALA A 295 -28.38 -1.75 -2.45
CA ALA A 295 -28.96 -3.10 -2.47
C ALA A 295 -29.30 -3.61 -1.06
N SER A 296 -28.43 -3.39 -0.06
CA SER A 296 -28.70 -3.81 1.33
C SER A 296 -29.86 -3.06 1.97
N ASN A 297 -30.09 -1.80 1.60
CA ASN A 297 -31.22 -1.03 2.09
C ASN A 297 -32.53 -1.46 1.44
N GLU A 298 -32.51 -1.88 0.17
CA GLU A 298 -33.68 -2.44 -0.52
C GLU A 298 -34.11 -3.78 0.12
N GLU A 299 -33.16 -4.67 0.44
CA GLU A 299 -33.45 -5.95 1.12
C GLU A 299 -34.07 -5.77 2.52
N LYS A 300 -33.71 -4.71 3.25
CA LYS A 300 -34.30 -4.43 4.58
C LYS A 300 -35.72 -3.88 4.52
N GLN A 301 -36.17 -3.42 3.35
CA GLN A 301 -37.50 -2.84 3.15
C GLN A 301 -38.52 -3.85 2.60
N THR A 302 -38.06 -4.97 2.04
CA THR A 302 -38.87 -6.12 1.61
C THR A 302 -39.08 -7.13 2.73
#